data_AF-A0A7N2L882-F1
#
_entry.id   AF-A0A7N2L882-F1
#
_cell.length_a   1.000
_cell.length_b   1.000
_cell.length_c   1.000
_cell.angle_alpha   90.00
_cell.angle_beta   90.00
_cell.angle_gamma   90.00
#
_symmetry.space_group_name_H-M   'P 1'
#
loop_
_entity.id
_entity.type
_entity.pdbx_description
1 polymer ?
#
loop_
_entity_poly.entity_id
_entity_poly.type
_entity_poly.pdbx_seq_one_letter_code
_entity_poly.pdbx_strand_id
1 'polypeptide(L)'
;MVERCLIAASLTALSNTNTTSPPASPLSRSTSRADRLVKGVTQPIEGDSSIGIVETIFRSGWPKEIGLTVQKVLKVNHCDSVLNKFEEFRNKVKLNAANSCDGQLMERLIVDGNELLRFQGALITCSLGTNGDSSICYKKCCGVCRMIRSSFTVEDAPELVHENSWKAHEKVTNDYVAKRVCARRAIILCRVIAGRVGGYHRQELMVIGADGRFDSLVASDGDDSNGSDKLMVLNPRAMLPCFVVIYEVNCLP
;
A
#
# COMPACT_ATOMS: atom_id res chain seq x y z
N MET A 1 -3.36 -39.40 52.40
CA MET A 1 -3.78 -40.80 52.56
C MET A 1 -4.31 -41.25 51.20
N VAL A 2 -3.46 -41.80 50.33
CA VAL A 2 -3.13 -43.25 50.20
C VAL A 2 -4.08 -43.87 49.15
N GLU A 3 -3.62 -43.96 47.89
CA GLU A 3 -3.27 -45.19 47.12
C GLU A 3 -4.41 -45.62 46.19
N ARG A 4 -4.28 -45.67 44.85
CA ARG A 4 -3.57 -46.68 44.01
C ARG A 4 -3.84 -48.13 44.42
N CYS A 5 -4.62 -48.85 43.60
CA CYS A 5 -4.27 -50.21 43.14
C CYS A 5 -5.19 -50.57 41.94
N LEU A 6 -4.74 -50.87 40.71
CA LEU A 6 -3.85 -51.93 40.16
C LEU A 6 -4.53 -53.30 40.04
N ILE A 7 -4.23 -53.95 38.89
CA ILE A 7 -4.21 -55.41 38.60
C ILE A 7 -5.47 -55.94 37.90
N ALA A 8 -5.43 -56.16 36.58
CA ALA A 8 -4.95 -57.34 35.83
C ALA A 8 -6.05 -58.42 35.68
N ALA A 9 -6.07 -59.34 34.71
CA ALA A 9 -5.07 -59.81 33.77
C ALA A 9 -5.77 -60.62 32.65
N SER A 10 -5.06 -60.80 31.53
CA SER A 10 -4.89 -62.10 30.84
C SER A 10 -6.08 -62.74 30.09
N LEU A 11 -5.92 -63.44 28.95
CA LEU A 11 -4.75 -63.90 28.18
C LEU A 11 -5.23 -64.50 26.83
N THR A 12 -4.26 -64.70 25.94
CA THR A 12 -4.15 -65.76 24.90
C THR A 12 -4.98 -65.62 23.61
N ALA A 13 -4.46 -65.88 22.41
CA ALA A 13 -3.17 -66.44 22.00
C ALA A 13 -2.93 -66.28 20.47
N LEU A 14 -1.65 -66.06 20.14
CA LEU A 14 -0.82 -66.69 19.09
C LEU A 14 -1.28 -66.69 17.61
N SER A 15 -0.44 -66.15 16.73
CA SER A 15 0.44 -66.99 15.88
C SER A 15 1.45 -66.18 15.04
N ASN A 16 2.65 -66.74 14.92
CA ASN A 16 3.86 -66.21 14.28
C ASN A 16 3.81 -66.25 12.75
N THR A 17 4.63 -65.43 12.08
CA THR A 17 5.74 -65.89 11.20
C THR A 17 6.65 -64.73 10.80
N ASN A 18 7.97 -65.01 10.82
CA ASN A 18 9.07 -64.12 10.42
C ASN A 18 9.34 -64.25 8.92
N THR A 19 9.61 -63.13 8.22
CA THR A 19 10.50 -63.11 7.05
C THR A 19 11.17 -61.76 6.85
N THR A 20 12.45 -61.80 6.47
CA THR A 20 13.46 -60.73 6.49
C THR A 20 13.56 -59.95 5.15
N SER A 21 13.53 -58.60 5.25
CA SER A 21 14.10 -57.48 4.45
C SER A 21 14.38 -57.55 2.91
N PRO A 22 14.20 -56.42 2.20
CA PRO A 22 15.36 -55.63 1.70
C PRO A 22 15.19 -54.08 1.84
N PRO A 23 16.21 -53.25 1.53
CA PRO A 23 16.34 -51.87 2.02
C PRO A 23 15.59 -50.81 1.19
N ALA A 24 15.57 -49.60 1.75
CA ALA A 24 14.82 -48.41 1.36
C ALA A 24 14.82 -48.03 -0.14
N SER A 25 13.64 -47.69 -0.64
CA SER A 25 13.44 -46.89 -1.86
C SER A 25 13.36 -45.41 -1.47
N PRO A 26 14.06 -44.47 -2.14
CA PRO A 26 13.83 -43.05 -1.94
C PRO A 26 12.42 -42.72 -2.46
N LEU A 27 11.54 -42.25 -1.57
CA LEU A 27 10.30 -41.59 -1.98
C LEU A 27 10.66 -40.40 -2.87
N SER A 28 10.37 -40.52 -4.16
CA SER A 28 10.41 -39.46 -5.15
C SER A 28 9.39 -38.37 -4.78
N ARG A 29 9.79 -37.45 -3.92
CA ARG A 29 9.02 -36.23 -3.65
C ARG A 29 9.30 -35.19 -4.74
N SER A 30 8.83 -35.46 -5.95
CA SER A 30 8.41 -34.41 -6.88
C SER A 30 6.91 -34.26 -6.67
N THR A 31 6.43 -33.15 -6.14
CA THR A 31 6.10 -32.02 -6.99
C THR A 31 6.38 -30.70 -6.27
N SER A 32 7.07 -29.84 -7.02
CA SER A 32 7.18 -28.41 -6.83
C SER A 32 5.88 -27.79 -6.31
N ARG A 33 5.87 -27.33 -5.05
CA ARG A 33 5.18 -26.08 -4.77
C ARG A 33 5.98 -25.01 -5.50
N ALA A 34 5.63 -24.80 -6.77
CA ALA A 34 5.94 -23.56 -7.45
C ALA A 34 5.36 -22.48 -6.55
N ASP A 35 6.23 -21.85 -5.77
CA ASP A 35 5.99 -20.54 -5.21
C ASP A 35 5.60 -19.69 -6.41
N ARG A 36 4.29 -19.49 -6.60
CA ARG A 36 3.79 -18.63 -7.67
C ARG A 36 4.39 -17.29 -7.35
N LEU A 37 5.45 -16.91 -8.07
CA LEU A 37 6.12 -15.63 -7.93
C LEU A 37 5.02 -14.57 -8.04
N VAL A 38 4.57 -14.04 -6.89
CA VAL A 38 3.52 -13.04 -6.86
C VAL A 38 4.13 -11.82 -7.51
N LYS A 39 3.74 -11.56 -8.75
CA LYS A 39 4.16 -10.34 -9.46
C LYS A 39 3.74 -9.16 -8.61
N GLY A 40 4.66 -8.25 -8.30
CA GLY A 40 4.33 -7.10 -7.47
C GLY A 40 3.40 -6.11 -8.17
N VAL A 41 3.37 -6.12 -9.51
CA VAL A 41 2.39 -5.39 -10.31
C VAL A 41 1.87 -6.25 -11.48
N THR A 42 0.73 -5.87 -12.03
CA THR A 42 0.17 -6.46 -13.25
C THR A 42 -0.16 -5.34 -14.22
N GLN A 43 0.18 -5.51 -15.50
CA GLN A 43 -0.36 -4.65 -16.54
C GLN A 43 -1.83 -5.04 -16.76
N PRO A 44 -2.81 -4.14 -16.54
CA PRO A 44 -4.20 -4.48 -16.77
C PRO A 44 -4.45 -4.73 -18.26
N ILE A 45 -5.49 -5.51 -18.57
CA ILE A 45 -5.80 -5.93 -19.94
C ILE A 45 -6.32 -4.71 -20.71
N GLU A 46 -5.95 -4.59 -21.99
CA GLU A 46 -6.44 -3.53 -22.87
C GLU A 46 -7.99 -3.61 -22.96
N GLY A 47 -8.67 -2.53 -22.59
CA GLY A 47 -10.13 -2.48 -22.43
C GLY A 47 -10.66 -2.63 -20.99
N ASP A 48 -9.78 -2.83 -20.00
CA ASP A 48 -10.16 -2.74 -18.58
C ASP A 48 -10.57 -1.30 -18.24
N SER A 49 -11.82 -1.12 -17.80
CA SER A 49 -12.38 0.20 -17.46
C SER A 49 -11.58 0.91 -16.37
N SER A 50 -10.87 0.17 -15.52
CA SER A 50 -10.02 0.74 -14.50
C SER A 50 -8.84 1.52 -15.08
N ILE A 51 -8.30 1.14 -16.25
CA ILE A 51 -7.23 1.92 -16.91
C ILE A 51 -7.76 3.30 -17.29
N GLY A 52 -8.91 3.35 -17.99
CA GLY A 52 -9.49 4.62 -18.46
C GLY A 52 -9.86 5.55 -17.30
N ILE A 53 -10.39 5.00 -16.21
CA ILE A 53 -10.70 5.77 -14.99
C ILE A 53 -9.42 6.31 -14.35
N VAL A 54 -8.39 5.47 -14.17
CA VAL A 54 -7.12 5.89 -13.57
C VAL A 54 -6.43 6.94 -14.42
N GLU A 55 -6.42 6.79 -15.74
CA GLU A 55 -5.87 7.81 -16.64
C GLU A 55 -6.66 9.11 -16.57
N THR A 56 -7.99 9.06 -16.50
CA THR A 56 -8.84 10.24 -16.39
C THR A 56 -8.57 11.00 -15.08
N ILE A 57 -8.56 10.28 -13.95
CA ILE A 57 -8.24 10.83 -12.63
C ILE A 57 -6.80 11.37 -12.61
N PHE A 58 -5.88 10.68 -13.25
CA PHE A 58 -4.50 11.13 -13.36
C PHE A 58 -4.41 12.42 -14.19
N ARG A 59 -5.09 12.52 -15.33
CA ARG A 59 -5.02 13.69 -16.23
C ARG A 59 -5.78 14.90 -15.69
N SER A 60 -6.88 14.71 -14.96
CA SER A 60 -7.68 15.81 -14.41
C SER A 60 -6.90 16.71 -13.45
N GLY A 61 -5.84 16.19 -12.85
CA GLY A 61 -4.94 16.97 -12.00
C GLY A 61 -3.97 17.89 -12.74
N TRP A 62 -3.83 17.79 -14.07
CA TRP A 62 -2.81 18.51 -14.83
C TRP A 62 -3.37 19.78 -15.52
N PRO A 63 -2.56 20.85 -15.62
CA PRO A 63 -2.89 21.98 -16.50
C PRO A 63 -3.02 21.52 -17.95
N LYS A 64 -3.94 22.13 -18.71
CA LYS A 64 -4.26 21.71 -20.09
C LYS A 64 -3.12 22.00 -21.08
N GLU A 65 -2.26 22.94 -20.74
CA GLU A 65 -1.15 23.44 -21.54
C GLU A 65 0.07 22.50 -21.48
N ILE A 66 0.10 21.58 -20.50
CA ILE A 66 1.21 20.66 -20.31
C ILE A 66 1.03 19.43 -21.20
N GLY A 67 1.99 19.20 -22.09
CA GLY A 67 2.06 18.00 -22.92
C GLY A 67 2.33 16.75 -22.08
N LEU A 68 1.29 15.98 -21.78
CA LEU A 68 1.35 14.80 -20.90
C LEU A 68 1.06 13.50 -21.66
N THR A 69 2.04 12.59 -21.67
CA THR A 69 1.91 11.26 -22.27
C THR A 69 1.97 10.19 -21.18
N VAL A 70 0.87 9.48 -20.97
CA VAL A 70 0.84 8.27 -20.14
C VAL A 70 1.45 7.14 -20.96
N GLN A 71 2.53 6.55 -20.46
CA GLN A 71 3.18 5.41 -21.10
C GLN A 71 2.55 4.10 -20.67
N LYS A 72 2.29 3.96 -19.37
CA LYS A 72 1.72 2.74 -18.78
C LYS A 72 0.93 3.03 -17.51
N VAL A 73 -0.12 2.24 -17.31
CA VAL A 73 -0.80 2.07 -16.02
C VAL A 73 -0.57 0.64 -15.55
N LEU A 74 -0.06 0.47 -14.33
CA LEU A 74 0.22 -0.83 -13.71
C LEU A 74 -0.62 -0.95 -12.44
N LYS A 75 -1.35 -2.05 -12.28
CA LYS A 75 -2.07 -2.37 -11.03
C LYS A 75 -1.09 -2.97 -10.02
N VAL A 76 -1.10 -2.46 -8.78
CA VAL A 76 -0.30 -3.02 -7.69
C VAL A 76 -1.03 -4.23 -7.12
N ASN A 77 -0.31 -5.34 -6.93
CA ASN A 77 -0.87 -6.55 -6.33
C ASN A 77 -0.47 -6.63 -4.85
N HIS A 78 -1.45 -6.90 -4.00
CA HIS A 78 -1.27 -7.08 -2.56
C HIS A 78 -1.71 -8.47 -2.14
N CYS A 79 -1.08 -9.03 -1.11
CA CYS A 79 -1.58 -10.24 -0.48
C CYS A 79 -2.74 -9.92 0.47
N ASP A 80 -3.55 -10.93 0.78
CA ASP A 80 -4.73 -10.77 1.67
C ASP A 80 -4.35 -10.18 3.04
N SER A 81 -3.15 -10.51 3.56
CA SER A 81 -2.68 -9.94 4.83
C SER A 81 -2.54 -8.41 4.78
N VAL A 82 -2.10 -7.86 3.66
CA VAL A 82 -1.96 -6.40 3.48
C VAL A 82 -3.34 -5.76 3.35
N LEU A 83 -4.22 -6.34 2.53
CA LEU A 83 -5.58 -5.86 2.34
C LEU A 83 -6.37 -5.88 3.67
N ASN A 84 -6.26 -6.96 4.44
CA ASN A 84 -6.93 -7.08 5.74
C ASN A 84 -6.45 -6.03 6.73
N LYS A 85 -5.14 -5.73 6.79
CA LYS A 85 -4.61 -4.67 7.68
C LYS A 85 -5.14 -3.29 7.32
N PHE A 86 -5.32 -3.01 6.03
CA PHE A 86 -5.92 -1.77 5.55
C PHE A 86 -7.41 -1.66 5.94
N GLU A 87 -8.17 -2.74 5.73
CA GLU A 87 -9.59 -2.81 6.12
C GLU A 87 -9.80 -2.77 7.65
N GLU A 88 -8.93 -3.43 8.43
CA GLU A 88 -8.91 -3.34 9.89
C GLU A 88 -8.67 -1.91 10.36
N PHE A 89 -7.75 -1.19 9.71
CA PHE A 89 -7.51 0.22 10.02
C PHE A 89 -8.74 1.07 9.69
N ARG A 90 -9.37 0.89 8.53
CA ARG A 90 -10.64 1.56 8.18
C ARG A 90 -11.71 1.31 9.25
N ASN A 91 -11.92 0.05 9.64
CA ASN A 91 -12.94 -0.31 10.62
C ASN A 91 -12.65 0.29 12.00
N LYS A 92 -11.37 0.37 12.39
CA LYS A 92 -10.95 1.07 13.61
C LYS A 92 -11.32 2.56 13.58
N VAL A 93 -11.04 3.26 12.47
CA VAL A 93 -11.40 4.67 12.32
C VAL A 93 -12.92 4.87 12.41
N LYS A 94 -13.70 4.03 11.71
CA LYS A 94 -15.16 4.07 11.73
C LYS A 94 -15.73 3.84 13.13
N LEU A 95 -15.19 2.85 13.85
CA LEU A 95 -15.62 2.53 15.22
C LEU A 95 -15.30 3.68 16.18
N ASN A 96 -14.11 4.27 16.08
CA ASN A 96 -13.72 5.42 16.89
C ASN A 96 -14.63 6.63 16.61
N ALA A 97 -14.99 6.87 15.36
CA ALA A 97 -15.89 7.96 14.98
C ALA A 97 -17.32 7.71 15.50
N ALA A 98 -17.85 6.50 15.38
CA ALA A 98 -19.20 6.16 15.86
C ALA A 98 -19.34 6.24 17.38
N ASN A 99 -18.26 6.00 18.12
CA ASN A 99 -18.23 6.07 19.59
C ASN A 99 -17.89 7.46 20.12
N SER A 100 -17.56 8.43 19.26
CA SER A 100 -17.23 9.78 19.68
C SER A 100 -18.50 10.55 20.03
N CYS A 101 -18.51 11.22 21.19
CA CYS A 101 -19.62 12.09 21.62
C CYS A 101 -19.56 13.48 20.97
N ASP A 102 -18.64 13.70 20.03
CA ASP A 102 -18.42 14.99 19.38
C ASP A 102 -19.49 15.22 18.31
N GLY A 103 -20.25 16.31 18.43
CA GLY A 103 -21.41 16.62 17.57
C GLY A 103 -21.04 16.94 16.11
N GLN A 104 -19.74 17.08 15.80
CA GLN A 104 -19.20 17.17 14.44
C GLN A 104 -18.85 15.78 13.89
N LEU A 105 -19.83 14.89 13.81
CA LEU A 105 -19.67 13.65 13.05
C LEU A 105 -19.59 13.99 11.56
N MET A 106 -18.40 13.95 10.97
CA MET A 106 -18.31 13.91 9.52
C MET A 106 -18.86 12.57 9.06
N GLU A 107 -20.00 12.57 8.36
CA GLU A 107 -20.69 11.38 7.83
C GLU A 107 -19.70 10.39 7.19
N ARG A 108 -18.73 10.91 6.43
CA ARG A 108 -17.68 10.12 5.79
C ARG A 108 -16.81 9.31 6.76
N LEU A 109 -16.49 9.85 7.94
CA LEU A 109 -15.70 9.11 8.95
C LEU A 109 -16.38 7.81 9.38
N ILE A 110 -17.72 7.82 9.51
CA ILE A 110 -18.49 6.66 9.94
C ILE A 110 -18.76 5.70 8.78
N VAL A 111 -18.96 6.22 7.57
CA VAL A 111 -19.28 5.40 6.39
C VAL A 111 -18.04 4.67 5.86
N ASP A 112 -16.99 5.42 5.52
CA ASP A 112 -15.82 4.90 4.79
C ASP A 112 -14.47 5.17 5.50
N GLY A 113 -14.49 5.81 6.67
CA GLY A 113 -13.27 6.19 7.39
C GLY A 113 -12.59 7.44 6.82
N ASN A 114 -13.36 8.30 6.13
CA ASN A 114 -12.85 9.41 5.34
C ASN A 114 -11.81 8.94 4.32
N GLU A 115 -12.22 7.99 3.48
CA GLU A 115 -11.35 7.43 2.47
C GLU A 115 -11.15 8.40 1.30
N LEU A 116 -9.90 8.63 0.92
CA LEU A 116 -9.50 9.53 -0.16
C LEU A 116 -8.63 8.81 -1.17
N LEU A 117 -8.77 9.18 -2.44
CA LEU A 117 -7.74 8.92 -3.43
C LEU A 117 -6.67 10.00 -3.32
N ARG A 118 -5.41 9.58 -3.23
CA ARG A 118 -4.25 10.47 -3.08
C ARG A 118 -3.09 10.02 -3.96
N PHE A 119 -2.19 10.95 -4.25
CA PHE A 119 -1.09 10.73 -5.19
C PHE A 119 0.27 10.86 -4.52
N GLN A 120 1.21 10.02 -4.94
CA GLN A 120 2.61 10.12 -4.55
C GLN A 120 3.53 10.10 -5.77
N GLY A 121 4.46 11.04 -5.83
CA GLY A 121 5.47 11.12 -6.88
C GLY A 121 6.68 10.25 -6.55
N ALA A 122 7.13 9.44 -7.51
CA ALA A 122 8.27 8.55 -7.33
C ALA A 122 9.11 8.36 -8.60
N LEU A 123 10.38 8.01 -8.41
CA LEU A 123 11.28 7.66 -9.50
C LEU A 123 11.41 6.14 -9.65
N ILE A 124 11.52 5.69 -10.90
CA ILE A 124 11.83 4.30 -11.26
C ILE A 124 13.27 4.25 -11.77
N THR A 125 14.11 3.45 -11.10
CA THR A 125 15.53 3.24 -11.43
C THR A 125 15.83 1.77 -11.76
N CYS A 126 14.79 1.00 -12.05
CA CYS A 126 14.86 -0.38 -12.53
C CYS A 126 14.04 -0.54 -13.82
N SER A 127 13.90 -1.78 -14.29
CA SER A 127 13.18 -2.17 -15.50
C SER A 127 11.65 -2.24 -15.33
N LEU A 128 11.09 -1.95 -14.15
CA LEU A 128 9.64 -2.01 -13.89
C LEU A 128 8.82 -1.31 -14.97
N GLY A 129 7.88 -2.03 -15.61
CA GLY A 129 7.06 -1.51 -16.70
C GLY A 129 7.74 -1.51 -18.08
N THR A 130 9.03 -1.83 -18.21
CA THR A 130 9.70 -1.99 -19.52
C THR A 130 9.54 -3.42 -20.00
N ASN A 131 9.20 -3.63 -21.28
CA ASN A 131 9.08 -4.96 -21.91
C ASN A 131 8.23 -5.98 -21.12
N GLY A 132 7.20 -5.51 -20.39
CA GLY A 132 6.33 -6.36 -19.57
C GLY A 132 6.89 -6.74 -18.19
N ASP A 133 8.02 -6.18 -17.78
CA ASP A 133 8.58 -6.42 -16.45
C ASP A 133 7.62 -5.92 -15.35
N SER A 134 7.28 -6.84 -14.47
CA SER A 134 6.32 -6.71 -13.37
C SER A 134 6.97 -6.99 -12.01
N SER A 135 8.29 -7.16 -11.99
CA SER A 135 9.05 -7.48 -10.80
C SER A 135 9.42 -6.23 -10.00
N ILE A 136 9.28 -6.32 -8.68
CA ILE A 136 9.68 -5.27 -7.75
C ILE A 136 11.12 -5.53 -7.31
N CYS A 137 12.00 -4.56 -7.50
CA CYS A 137 13.39 -4.67 -7.08
C CYS A 137 13.60 -4.28 -5.60
N TYR A 138 14.76 -4.60 -5.05
CA TYR A 138 15.14 -4.28 -3.67
C TYR A 138 16.07 -3.05 -3.57
N LYS A 139 16.32 -2.34 -4.68
CA LYS A 139 17.23 -1.19 -4.72
C LYS A 139 16.61 -0.01 -3.96
N LYS A 140 17.31 0.51 -2.95
CA LYS A 140 16.86 1.67 -2.15
C LYS A 140 16.61 2.92 -2.99
N CYS A 141 17.29 3.07 -4.13
CA CYS A 141 17.13 4.20 -5.04
C CYS A 141 15.87 4.11 -5.94
N CYS A 142 15.18 2.97 -6.00
CA CYS A 142 13.95 2.84 -6.76
C CYS A 142 12.76 3.23 -5.88
N GLY A 143 12.24 4.45 -6.08
CA GLY A 143 11.15 5.01 -5.28
C GLY A 143 9.88 4.16 -5.36
N VAL A 144 9.44 3.82 -6.57
CA VAL A 144 8.22 3.03 -6.77
C VAL A 144 8.31 1.66 -6.10
N CYS A 145 9.40 0.93 -6.33
CA CYS A 145 9.58 -0.40 -5.72
C CYS A 145 9.65 -0.32 -4.20
N ARG A 146 10.30 0.71 -3.65
CA ARG A 146 10.36 0.94 -2.21
C ARG A 146 8.97 1.19 -1.64
N MET A 147 8.20 2.09 -2.24
CA MET A 147 6.86 2.47 -1.76
C MET A 147 5.86 1.33 -1.81
N ILE A 148 5.91 0.50 -2.86
CA ILE A 148 5.06 -0.72 -2.95
C ILE A 148 5.42 -1.73 -1.86
N ARG A 149 6.71 -1.81 -1.46
CA ARG A 149 7.17 -2.73 -0.41
C ARG A 149 6.92 -2.20 1.01
N SER A 150 7.09 -0.89 1.22
CA SER A 150 7.07 -0.26 2.54
C SER A 150 5.66 0.00 3.06
N SER A 151 4.59 -0.21 2.29
CA SER A 151 3.26 0.29 2.65
C SER A 151 2.69 -0.22 3.99
N PHE A 152 3.34 -1.13 4.72
CA PHE A 152 2.84 -1.67 5.99
C PHE A 152 3.96 -2.02 7.01
N THR A 153 5.16 -1.44 6.88
CA THR A 153 6.27 -1.66 7.85
C THR A 153 6.21 -0.63 8.99
N VAL A 154 6.36 -1.08 10.23
CA VAL A 154 6.14 -0.28 11.45
C VAL A 154 7.21 0.82 11.65
N GLU A 155 8.30 0.74 10.90
CA GLU A 155 9.46 1.62 10.99
C GLU A 155 9.39 2.83 10.03
N ASP A 156 8.32 2.94 9.24
CA ASP A 156 8.22 4.00 8.24
C ASP A 156 7.80 5.33 8.84
N ALA A 157 8.49 6.38 8.42
CA ALA A 157 8.16 7.76 8.72
C ALA A 157 6.77 8.11 8.15
N PRO A 158 6.10 9.15 8.69
CA PRO A 158 4.85 9.64 8.12
C PRO A 158 4.96 9.87 6.61
N GLU A 159 3.97 9.41 5.86
CA GLU A 159 3.99 9.52 4.41
C GLU A 159 3.18 10.74 3.94
N LEU A 160 3.81 11.58 3.13
CA LEU A 160 3.16 12.72 2.49
C LEU A 160 2.47 12.28 1.20
N VAL A 161 1.21 12.66 1.06
CA VAL A 161 0.41 12.41 -0.13
C VAL A 161 -0.25 13.69 -0.63
N HIS A 162 -0.45 13.75 -1.94
CA HIS A 162 -0.97 14.92 -2.64
C HIS A 162 -2.41 14.69 -3.08
N GLU A 163 -3.18 15.78 -3.16
CA GLU A 163 -4.56 15.75 -3.63
C GLU A 163 -4.67 15.42 -5.12
N ASN A 164 -3.75 15.93 -5.94
CA ASN A 164 -3.74 15.67 -7.37
C ASN A 164 -2.36 15.25 -7.90
N SER A 165 -2.37 14.68 -9.10
CA SER A 165 -1.19 14.17 -9.80
C SER A 165 -0.19 15.26 -10.17
N TRP A 166 -0.62 16.48 -10.50
CA TRP A 166 0.31 17.59 -10.79
C TRP A 166 1.13 17.99 -9.56
N LYS A 167 0.51 18.11 -8.38
CA LYS A 167 1.24 18.39 -7.14
C LYS A 167 2.24 17.29 -6.79
N ALA A 168 1.88 16.02 -7.01
CA ALA A 168 2.81 14.91 -6.89
C ALA A 168 3.95 14.98 -7.93
N HIS A 169 3.67 15.47 -9.14
CA HIS A 169 4.66 15.70 -10.19
C HIS A 169 5.66 16.80 -9.82
N GLU A 170 5.20 17.95 -9.33
CA GLU A 170 6.08 19.05 -8.89
C GLU A 170 7.12 18.56 -7.88
N LYS A 171 6.70 17.72 -6.93
CA LYS A 171 7.61 17.10 -5.95
C LYS A 171 8.64 16.16 -6.58
N VAL A 172 8.21 15.28 -7.50
CA VAL A 172 9.13 14.30 -8.12
C VAL A 172 10.11 14.96 -9.08
N THR A 173 9.72 16.04 -9.75
CA THR A 173 10.59 16.81 -10.66
C THR A 173 11.75 17.46 -9.89
N ASN A 174 11.49 18.03 -8.72
CA ASN A 174 12.54 18.56 -7.86
C ASN A 174 13.56 17.47 -7.45
N ASP A 175 13.07 16.29 -7.11
CA ASP A 175 13.91 15.12 -6.79
C ASP A 175 14.72 14.62 -8.01
N TYR A 176 14.12 14.65 -9.20
CA TYR A 176 14.75 14.22 -10.45
C TYR A 176 15.93 15.13 -10.82
N VAL A 177 15.71 16.45 -10.82
CA VAL A 177 16.72 17.46 -11.14
C VAL A 177 17.89 17.39 -10.17
N ALA A 178 17.61 17.24 -8.87
CA ALA A 178 18.64 17.20 -7.83
C ALA A 178 19.56 15.97 -7.92
N LYS A 179 19.03 14.81 -8.34
CA LYS A 179 19.76 13.53 -8.25
C LYS A 179 20.52 13.16 -9.53
N ARG A 180 20.32 13.86 -10.66
CA ARG A 180 20.97 13.59 -11.97
C ARG A 180 20.97 12.10 -12.38
N VAL A 181 19.91 11.37 -12.03
CA VAL A 181 19.80 9.93 -12.33
C VAL A 181 19.03 9.75 -13.63
N CYS A 182 19.50 8.85 -14.50
CA CYS A 182 18.67 8.31 -15.58
C CYS A 182 17.52 7.49 -14.95
N ALA A 183 16.42 8.16 -14.68
CA ALA A 183 15.25 7.61 -14.00
C ALA A 183 13.98 7.96 -14.77
N ARG A 184 12.99 7.07 -14.71
CA ARG A 184 11.65 7.35 -15.22
C ARG A 184 10.79 7.92 -14.12
N ARG A 185 9.88 8.83 -14.47
CA ARG A 185 8.91 9.42 -13.54
C ARG A 185 7.69 8.52 -13.44
N ALA A 186 7.17 8.39 -12.23
CA ALA A 186 5.92 7.71 -11.97
C ALA A 186 5.12 8.42 -10.89
N ILE A 187 3.82 8.27 -10.96
CA ILE A 187 2.88 8.68 -9.92
C ILE A 187 2.11 7.45 -9.47
N ILE A 188 2.02 7.30 -8.16
CA ILE A 188 1.30 6.20 -7.51
C ILE A 188 -0.04 6.77 -7.05
N LEU A 189 -1.14 6.15 -7.47
CA LEU A 189 -2.48 6.42 -6.97
C LEU A 189 -2.76 5.48 -5.79
N CYS A 190 -3.01 6.06 -4.63
CA CYS A 190 -3.22 5.37 -3.37
C CYS A 190 -4.66 5.56 -2.89
N ARG A 191 -5.26 4.51 -2.32
CA ARG A 191 -6.40 4.65 -1.41
C ARG A 191 -5.84 4.98 -0.03
N VAL A 192 -6.38 6.01 0.61
CA VAL A 192 -5.91 6.51 1.91
C VAL A 192 -7.08 6.62 2.86
N ILE A 193 -7.01 5.98 4.01
CA ILE A 193 -7.94 6.21 5.12
C ILE A 193 -7.45 7.44 5.87
N ALA A 194 -7.94 8.62 5.50
CA ALA A 194 -7.47 9.86 6.10
C ALA A 194 -7.87 9.95 7.59
N GLY A 195 -8.99 9.33 7.95
CA GLY A 195 -9.56 9.42 9.29
C GLY A 195 -9.77 10.87 9.70
N ARG A 196 -9.60 11.14 11.00
CA ARG A 196 -9.68 12.50 11.51
C ARG A 196 -8.42 13.26 11.14
N VAL A 197 -8.60 14.34 10.41
CA VAL A 197 -7.50 15.18 9.91
C VAL A 197 -7.31 16.36 10.85
N GLY A 198 -6.14 16.47 11.46
CA GLY A 198 -5.75 17.62 12.28
C GLY A 198 -5.02 18.67 11.44
N GLY A 199 -5.23 19.95 11.72
CA GLY A 199 -4.41 21.03 11.17
C GLY A 199 -3.14 21.21 11.98
N TYR A 200 -1.98 21.38 11.32
CA TYR A 200 -0.78 21.88 11.98
C TYR A 200 -0.35 23.18 11.31
N HIS A 201 -0.44 24.29 12.06
CA HIS A 201 0.10 25.59 11.66
C HIS A 201 1.37 25.86 12.48
N ARG A 202 2.37 26.47 11.83
CA ARG A 202 3.67 26.89 12.38
C ARG A 202 3.68 26.99 13.93
N GLN A 203 4.23 25.96 14.56
CA GLN A 203 4.56 25.82 16.00
C GLN A 203 3.48 25.34 16.99
N GLU A 204 2.20 25.16 16.65
CA GLU A 204 1.22 24.54 17.59
C GLU A 204 0.28 23.57 16.86
N LEU A 205 0.21 22.34 17.36
CA LEU A 205 -0.81 21.38 16.96
C LEU A 205 -2.14 21.92 17.49
N MET A 206 -3.05 22.34 16.61
CA MET A 206 -4.42 22.65 17.05
C MET A 206 -5.07 21.33 17.47
N VAL A 207 -4.94 20.97 18.74
CA VAL A 207 -5.74 19.93 19.39
C VAL A 207 -7.09 20.62 19.69
N ILE A 208 -8.27 20.07 19.46
CA ILE A 208 -8.84 18.89 20.14
C ILE A 208 -10.08 18.44 19.33
N GLY A 209 -10.05 17.21 18.79
CA GLY A 209 -11.24 16.35 18.87
C GLY A 209 -11.23 15.72 20.26
N ALA A 210 -12.40 15.48 20.87
CA ALA A 210 -12.57 15.19 22.31
C ALA A 210 -11.74 14.02 22.90
N ASP A 211 -11.05 13.24 22.07
CA ASP A 211 -10.19 12.10 22.41
C ASP A 211 -8.70 12.27 22.02
N GLY A 212 -8.30 13.44 21.51
CA GLY A 212 -6.91 13.90 21.44
C GLY A 212 -5.99 13.23 20.40
N ARG A 213 -6.52 12.46 19.43
CA ARG A 213 -5.68 11.78 18.43
C ARG A 213 -6.24 11.84 17.00
N PHE A 214 -5.48 12.48 16.11
CA PHE A 214 -5.70 12.51 14.67
C PHE A 214 -5.09 11.29 13.98
N ASP A 215 -5.68 10.89 12.85
CA ASP A 215 -5.19 9.79 12.00
C ASP A 215 -4.26 10.31 10.90
N SER A 216 -4.49 11.55 10.45
CA SER A 216 -3.68 12.27 9.48
C SER A 216 -3.55 13.74 9.86
N LEU A 217 -2.57 14.44 9.29
CA LEU A 217 -2.38 15.89 9.48
C LEU A 217 -2.40 16.60 8.13
N VAL A 218 -3.02 17.77 8.07
CA VAL A 218 -2.93 18.68 6.93
C VAL A 218 -2.04 19.86 7.31
N ALA A 219 -1.05 20.14 6.47
CA ALA A 219 -0.26 21.35 6.58
C ALA A 219 -0.95 22.44 5.73
N SER A 220 -1.33 23.53 6.38
CA SER A 220 -1.73 24.75 5.68
C SER A 220 -0.49 25.62 5.56
N ASP A 221 0.05 25.74 4.36
CA ASP A 221 1.14 26.68 4.06
C ASP A 221 0.51 28.08 4.07
N GLY A 222 0.43 28.69 5.26
CA GLY A 222 -0.44 29.82 5.65
C GLY A 222 -0.26 31.17 4.93
N ASP A 223 0.17 31.20 3.67
CA ASP A 223 0.22 32.41 2.85
C ASP A 223 0.04 32.15 1.33
N ASP A 224 -0.12 30.90 0.89
CA ASP A 224 -0.38 30.62 -0.51
C ASP A 224 -1.89 30.66 -0.76
N SER A 225 -2.36 31.68 -1.50
CA SER A 225 -3.71 31.80 -2.06
C SER A 225 -4.11 30.68 -3.03
N ASN A 226 -3.34 29.60 -3.06
CA ASN A 226 -3.48 28.42 -3.90
C ASN A 226 -3.46 27.18 -2.97
N GLY A 227 -4.44 27.10 -2.07
CA GLY A 227 -4.56 26.13 -0.97
C GLY A 227 -4.35 24.68 -1.41
N SER A 228 -3.11 24.21 -1.37
CA SER A 228 -2.75 22.85 -1.75
C SER A 228 -2.45 22.03 -0.51
N ASP A 229 -3.49 21.41 0.02
CA ASP A 229 -3.47 20.67 1.28
C ASP A 229 -2.70 19.34 1.11
N LYS A 230 -1.44 19.33 1.55
CA LYS A 230 -0.65 18.09 1.69
C LYS A 230 -1.18 17.33 2.90
N LEU A 231 -1.53 16.07 2.70
CA LEU A 231 -1.94 15.20 3.80
C LEU A 231 -0.75 14.34 4.23
N MET A 232 -0.41 14.43 5.51
CA MET A 232 0.58 13.58 6.15
C MET A 232 -0.14 12.43 6.85
N VAL A 233 0.08 11.22 6.36
CA VAL A 233 -0.53 9.99 6.87
C VAL A 233 0.37 9.42 7.96
N LEU A 234 -0.17 9.25 9.17
CA LEU A 234 0.62 8.90 10.36
C LEU A 234 0.77 7.38 10.55
N ASN A 235 -0.05 6.58 9.88
CA ASN A 235 -0.02 5.13 9.98
C ASN A 235 0.14 4.51 8.59
N PRO A 236 1.17 3.68 8.34
CA PRO A 236 1.36 3.06 7.03
C PRO A 236 0.16 2.17 6.66
N ARG A 237 -0.54 1.58 7.63
CA ARG A 237 -1.74 0.76 7.38
C ARG A 237 -2.92 1.54 6.82
N ALA A 238 -2.88 2.87 6.88
CA ALA A 238 -3.88 3.73 6.31
C ALA A 238 -3.69 3.98 4.81
N MET A 239 -2.63 3.45 4.19
CA MET A 239 -2.31 3.71 2.79
C MET A 239 -2.19 2.42 1.99
N LEU A 240 -2.86 2.37 0.84
CA LEU A 240 -2.81 1.25 -0.07
C LEU A 240 -2.49 1.73 -1.49
N PRO A 241 -1.24 1.55 -1.98
CA PRO A 241 -0.90 1.79 -3.37
C PRO A 241 -1.75 0.92 -4.30
N CYS A 242 -2.47 1.52 -5.24
CA CYS A 242 -3.40 0.80 -6.11
C CYS A 242 -2.90 0.73 -7.54
N PHE A 243 -2.40 1.85 -8.07
CA PHE A 243 -1.92 1.94 -9.44
C PHE A 243 -0.62 2.75 -9.53
N VAL A 244 0.24 2.37 -10.46
CA VAL A 244 1.43 3.13 -10.86
C VAL A 244 1.21 3.64 -12.28
N VAL A 245 1.24 4.95 -12.45
CA VAL A 245 1.20 5.62 -13.75
C VAL A 245 2.61 6.05 -14.12
N ILE A 246 3.17 5.45 -15.17
CA ILE A 246 4.45 5.85 -15.76
C ILE A 246 4.14 6.82 -16.89
N TYR A 247 4.77 7.99 -16.88
CA TYR A 247 4.43 9.07 -17.79
C TYR A 247 5.66 9.90 -18.18
N GLU A 248 5.50 10.63 -19.28
CA GLU A 248 6.41 11.65 -19.76
C GLU A 248 5.70 12.99 -19.86
N VAL A 249 6.46 14.05 -19.56
CA VAL A 249 6.03 15.43 -19.72
C VAL A 249 6.91 16.01 -20.80
N ASN A 250 6.28 16.39 -21.90
CA ASN A 250 6.89 17.13 -22.97
C ASN A 250 6.80 18.59 -22.57
N CYS A 251 7.94 19.20 -22.23
CA CYS A 251 8.00 20.66 -22.23
C CYS A 251 7.74 21.07 -23.68
N LEU A 252 6.67 21.81 -23.94
CA LEU A 252 6.57 22.53 -25.21
C LEU A 252 7.80 23.46 -25.29
N PRO A 253 8.51 23.49 -26.43
CA PRO A 253 9.65 24.38 -26.61
C PRO A 253 9.27 25.85 -26.43
#